data_AF-A0A151UG56-F1
#
_entry.id   AF-A0A151UG56-F1
#
_cell.length_a   1.000
_cell.length_b   1.000
_cell.length_c   1.000
_cell.angle_alpha   90.00
_cell.angle_beta   90.00
_cell.angle_gamma   90.00
#
_symmetry.space_group_name_H-M   'P 1'
#
loop_
_entity.id
_entity.type
_entity.pdbx_description
1 polymer ?
#
loop_
_entity_poly.entity_id
_entity_poly.type
_entity_poly.pdbx_seq_one_letter_code
_entity_poly.pdbx_strand_id
1 'polypeptide(L)'
;MEEKKITHYSSTHRILLVGEGDFSFSLCLARAFGTASNMVATSLDSKDSLMMNYENALSNLIELETLGCTIVHEVDVHTMREHPLLEHERFDRIIYNFPHAGFNGRESNASVIM
;
A
#
# COMPACT_ATOMS: atom_id res chain seq x y z
N MET A 1 -0.92 -21.39 -11.14
CA MET A 1 -1.96 -20.48 -11.65
C MET A 1 -1.42 -19.82 -12.91
N GLU A 2 -2.29 -19.52 -13.88
CA GLU A 2 -1.90 -18.76 -15.08
C GLU A 2 -1.62 -17.29 -14.74
N GLU A 3 -0.71 -16.66 -15.48
CA GLU A 3 -0.36 -15.25 -15.33
C GLU A 3 -1.55 -14.35 -15.66
N LYS A 4 -1.91 -13.43 -14.75
CA LYS A 4 -2.92 -12.40 -14.99
C LYS A 4 -2.25 -11.06 -15.29
N LYS A 5 -2.67 -10.41 -16.37
CA LYS A 5 -2.17 -9.07 -16.76
C LYS A 5 -3.30 -8.05 -16.73
N ILE A 6 -3.02 -6.91 -16.13
CA ILE A 6 -3.92 -5.75 -16.06
C ILE A 6 -3.07 -4.55 -16.49
N THR A 7 -3.27 -4.07 -17.72
CA THR A 7 -2.50 -2.98 -18.33
C THR A 7 -0.98 -3.15 -18.15
N HIS A 8 -0.36 -2.43 -17.21
CA HIS A 8 1.08 -2.44 -16.93
C HIS A 8 1.49 -3.39 -15.81
N TYR A 9 0.52 -4.00 -15.13
CA TYR A 9 0.71 -4.89 -13.99
C TYR A 9 0.58 -6.35 -14.42
N SER A 10 1.43 -7.20 -13.87
CA SER A 10 1.35 -8.65 -14.01
C SER A 10 1.35 -9.29 -12.63
N SER A 11 0.60 -10.37 -12.47
CA SER A 11 0.57 -11.17 -11.24
C SER A 11 1.90 -11.85 -10.93
N THR A 12 2.89 -11.80 -11.85
CA THR A 12 4.26 -12.32 -11.63
C THR A 12 5.26 -11.24 -11.22
N HIS A 13 4.91 -9.94 -11.34
CA HIS A 13 5.80 -8.85 -10.94
C HIS A 13 6.00 -8.82 -9.43
N ARG A 14 7.21 -8.51 -8.96
CA ARG A 14 7.40 -7.98 -7.60
C ARG A 14 6.96 -6.51 -7.59
N ILE A 15 5.95 -6.20 -6.78
CA ILE A 15 5.31 -4.88 -6.78
C ILE A 15 5.52 -4.20 -5.43
N LEU A 16 6.00 -2.96 -5.46
CA LEU A 16 6.03 -2.06 -4.30
C LEU A 16 4.95 -1.00 -4.47
N LEU A 17 4.07 -0.84 -3.47
CA LEU A 17 3.09 0.24 -3.40
C LEU A 17 3.54 1.24 -2.34
N VAL A 18 3.68 2.50 -2.75
CA VAL A 18 4.31 3.56 -1.97
C VAL A 18 3.26 4.57 -1.53
N GLY A 19 3.19 4.83 -0.22
CA GLY A 19 2.36 5.88 0.34
C GLY A 19 0.86 5.57 0.33
N GLU A 20 0.50 4.31 0.58
CA GLU A 20 -0.90 3.92 0.74
C GLU A 20 -1.52 4.66 1.93
N GLY A 21 -2.72 5.20 1.72
CA GLY A 21 -3.61 5.69 2.77
C GLY A 21 -4.39 4.52 3.37
N ASP A 22 -5.61 4.31 2.92
CA ASP A 22 -6.49 3.23 3.41
C ASP A 22 -6.20 1.84 2.81
N PHE A 23 -5.16 1.68 1.98
CA PHE A 23 -4.76 0.44 1.29
C PHE A 23 -5.78 -0.11 0.27
N SER A 24 -6.81 0.66 -0.08
CA SER A 24 -7.86 0.21 -1.01
C SER A 24 -7.33 -0.12 -2.40
N PHE A 25 -6.35 0.64 -2.90
CA PHE A 25 -5.74 0.37 -4.20
C PHE A 25 -4.93 -0.93 -4.19
N SER A 26 -4.07 -1.12 -3.18
CA SER A 26 -3.34 -2.39 -2.98
C SER A 26 -4.31 -3.58 -2.94
N LEU A 27 -5.40 -3.47 -2.19
CA LEU A 27 -6.37 -4.56 -2.07
C LEU A 27 -7.11 -4.84 -3.39
N CYS A 28 -7.47 -3.79 -4.12
CA CYS A 28 -8.09 -3.94 -5.45
C CYS A 28 -7.18 -4.73 -6.40
N LEU A 29 -5.89 -4.39 -6.45
CA LEU A 29 -4.91 -5.08 -7.29
C LEU A 29 -4.69 -6.53 -6.83
N ALA A 30 -4.55 -6.74 -5.52
CA ALA A 30 -4.41 -8.06 -4.92
C ALA A 30 -5.60 -8.98 -5.24
N ARG A 31 -6.84 -8.48 -5.12
CA ARG A 31 -8.06 -9.22 -5.48
C ARG A 31 -8.09 -9.59 -6.97
N ALA A 32 -7.72 -8.66 -7.83
CA ALA A 32 -7.69 -8.90 -9.27
C ALA A 32 -6.69 -10.01 -9.63
N PHE A 33 -5.52 -10.02 -8.99
CA PHE A 33 -4.54 -11.11 -9.13
C PHE A 33 -4.94 -12.39 -8.38
N GLY A 34 -5.72 -12.29 -7.31
CA GLY A 34 -6.11 -13.40 -6.43
C GLY A 34 -5.03 -13.76 -5.41
N THR A 35 -3.95 -12.97 -5.31
CA THR A 35 -2.88 -13.08 -4.31
C THR A 35 -2.13 -11.75 -4.24
N ALA A 36 -1.48 -11.51 -3.12
CA ALA A 36 -0.56 -10.41 -2.88
C ALA A 36 0.82 -10.88 -2.39
N SER A 37 1.15 -12.17 -2.53
CA SER A 37 2.40 -12.77 -2.03
C SER A 37 3.70 -12.12 -2.57
N ASN A 38 3.60 -11.43 -3.69
CA ASN A 38 4.66 -10.68 -4.37
C ASN A 38 4.49 -9.16 -4.27
N MET A 39 3.63 -8.68 -3.37
CA MET A 39 3.35 -7.26 -3.16
C MET A 39 3.86 -6.81 -1.79
N VAL A 40 4.51 -5.66 -1.77
CA VAL A 40 4.86 -4.91 -0.55
C VAL A 40 4.09 -3.59 -0.58
N ALA A 41 3.19 -3.38 0.37
CA ALA A 41 2.41 -2.15 0.50
C ALA A 41 2.93 -1.32 1.68
N THR A 42 3.17 -0.03 1.45
CA THR A 42 3.80 0.84 2.44
C THR A 42 2.98 2.09 2.71
N SER A 43 2.94 2.53 3.96
CA SER A 43 2.30 3.79 4.38
C SER A 43 3.27 4.67 5.15
N LEU A 44 3.09 5.99 5.07
CA LEU A 44 3.77 6.93 5.96
C LEU A 44 3.16 6.88 7.37
N ASP A 45 1.83 6.75 7.43
CA ASP A 45 1.10 6.62 8.69
C ASP A 45 1.41 5.31 9.41
N SER A 46 1.38 5.37 10.74
CA SER A 46 1.37 4.19 11.60
C SER A 46 0.02 3.46 11.51
N LYS A 47 0.00 2.18 11.88
CA LYS A 47 -1.24 1.38 11.90
C LYS A 47 -2.35 2.03 12.73
N ASP A 48 -2.00 2.61 13.88
CA ASP A 48 -2.97 3.30 14.75
C ASP A 48 -3.52 4.57 14.11
N SER A 49 -2.67 5.38 13.45
CA SER A 49 -3.09 6.56 12.68
C SER A 49 -4.07 6.16 11.59
N LEU A 50 -3.76 5.09 10.85
CA LEU A 50 -4.62 4.58 9.78
C LEU A 50 -6.01 4.19 10.29
N MET A 51 -6.06 3.44 11.39
CA MET A 51 -7.33 3.00 11.99
C MET A 51 -8.17 4.15 12.54
N MET A 52 -7.54 5.27 12.92
CA MET A 52 -8.24 6.45 13.41
C MET A 52 -8.77 7.35 12.29
N ASN A 53 -8.01 7.44 11.20
CA ASN A 53 -8.21 8.43 10.15
C ASN A 53 -9.00 7.90 8.93
N TYR A 54 -8.95 6.58 8.70
CA TYR A 54 -9.58 5.91 7.55
C TYR A 54 -10.56 4.84 8.02
N GLU A 55 -11.82 4.93 7.57
CA GLU A 55 -12.89 4.03 8.02
C GLU A 55 -12.64 2.58 7.61
N ASN A 56 -12.09 2.37 6.41
CA ASN A 56 -11.90 1.05 5.82
C ASN A 56 -10.48 0.49 5.96
N ALA A 57 -9.54 1.22 6.59
CA ALA A 57 -8.14 0.77 6.63
C ALA A 57 -8.02 -0.60 7.31
N LEU A 58 -8.69 -0.82 8.44
CA LEU A 58 -8.57 -2.10 9.16
C LEU A 58 -9.05 -3.30 8.33
N SER A 59 -10.22 -3.19 7.70
CA SER A 59 -10.76 -4.26 6.87
C SER A 59 -9.90 -4.50 5.64
N ASN A 60 -9.38 -3.43 5.02
CA ASN A 60 -8.49 -3.53 3.87
C ASN A 60 -7.17 -4.23 4.25
N LEU A 61 -6.55 -3.84 5.35
CA LEU A 61 -5.30 -4.43 5.85
C LEU A 61 -5.46 -5.93 6.14
N ILE A 62 -6.52 -6.33 6.87
CA ILE A 62 -6.76 -7.74 7.21
C ILE A 62 -6.87 -8.61 5.97
N GLU A 63 -7.62 -8.16 4.96
CA GLU A 63 -7.78 -8.94 3.73
C GLU A 63 -6.49 -8.96 2.91
N LEU A 64 -5.77 -7.85 2.87
CA LEU A 64 -4.51 -7.74 2.16
C LEU A 64 -3.43 -8.67 2.76
N GLU A 65 -3.34 -8.74 4.10
CA GLU A 65 -2.52 -9.71 4.83
C GLU A 65 -2.96 -11.16 4.53
N THR A 66 -4.27 -11.41 4.49
CA THR A 66 -4.83 -12.74 4.16
C THR A 66 -4.48 -13.19 2.74
N LEU A 67 -4.38 -12.24 1.80
CA LEU A 67 -3.92 -12.50 0.42
C LEU A 67 -2.40 -12.66 0.31
N GLY A 68 -1.66 -12.44 1.40
CA GLY A 68 -0.21 -12.68 1.51
C GLY A 68 0.66 -11.43 1.30
N CYS A 69 0.08 -10.23 1.34
CA CYS A 69 0.87 -9.01 1.18
C CYS A 69 1.79 -8.77 2.37
N THR A 70 2.99 -8.23 2.09
CA THR A 70 3.84 -7.65 3.12
C THR A 70 3.45 -6.19 3.33
N ILE A 71 3.06 -5.83 4.54
CA ILE A 71 2.65 -4.46 4.89
C ILE A 71 3.73 -3.84 5.77
N VAL A 72 4.16 -2.63 5.41
CA VAL A 72 5.19 -1.90 6.16
C VAL A 72 4.70 -0.48 6.43
N HIS A 73 4.51 -0.15 7.70
CA HIS A 73 4.08 1.19 8.13
C HIS A 73 5.28 2.09 8.41
N GLU A 74 5.03 3.39 8.57
CA GLU A 74 6.03 4.39 8.94
C GLU A 74 7.22 4.49 7.96
N VAL A 75 6.93 4.28 6.67
CA VAL A 75 7.92 4.39 5.59
C VAL A 75 7.89 5.79 4.99
N ASP A 76 8.92 6.59 5.28
CA ASP A 76 9.17 7.85 4.56
C ASP A 76 9.82 7.55 3.20
N VAL A 77 9.15 7.95 2.12
CA VAL A 77 9.64 7.77 0.75
C VAL A 77 11.02 8.40 0.50
N HIS A 78 11.39 9.45 1.23
CA HIS A 78 12.69 10.10 1.09
C HIS A 78 13.83 9.24 1.64
N THR A 79 13.57 8.38 2.63
CA THR A 79 14.56 7.52 3.28
C THR A 79 14.30 6.03 3.06
N MET A 80 13.23 5.64 2.35
CA MET A 80 12.80 4.24 2.21
C MET A 80 13.87 3.30 1.64
N ARG A 81 14.84 3.84 0.88
CA ARG A 81 15.97 3.08 0.35
C ARG A 81 16.91 2.54 1.43
N GLU A 82 16.83 3.07 2.64
CA GLU A 82 17.61 2.68 3.83
C GLU A 82 16.76 1.81 4.77
N HIS A 83 15.47 1.62 4.46
CA HIS A 83 14.59 0.84 5.31
C HIS A 83 15.03 -0.65 5.28
N PRO A 84 15.23 -1.32 6.43
CA PRO A 84 15.81 -2.67 6.48
C PRO A 84 15.04 -3.72 5.66
N LEU A 85 13.72 -3.55 5.52
CA LEU A 85 12.87 -4.44 4.72
C LEU A 85 12.90 -4.14 3.21
N LEU A 86 13.48 -3.01 2.78
CA LEU A 86 13.41 -2.51 1.40
C LEU A 86 14.79 -2.28 0.76
N GLU A 87 15.83 -2.00 1.55
CA GLU A 87 17.18 -1.61 1.07
C GLU A 87 17.77 -2.60 0.04
N HIS A 88 17.54 -3.88 0.24
CA HIS A 88 18.08 -4.94 -0.61
C HIS A 88 17.07 -5.53 -1.59
N GLU A 89 15.86 -5.00 -1.60
CA GLU A 89 14.79 -5.49 -2.44
C GLU A 89 14.85 -4.92 -3.85
N ARG A 90 14.27 -5.66 -4.80
CA ARG A 90 14.08 -5.23 -6.19
C ARG A 90 12.64 -5.48 -6.59
N PHE A 91 12.09 -4.53 -7.34
CA PHE A 91 10.70 -4.54 -7.77
C PHE A 91 10.66 -4.33 -9.28
N ASP A 92 9.81 -5.10 -9.95
CA ASP A 92 9.52 -4.93 -11.38
C ASP A 92 8.63 -3.71 -11.62
N ARG A 93 7.84 -3.35 -10.59
CA ARG A 93 6.93 -2.19 -10.58
C ARG A 93 6.96 -1.52 -9.22
N ILE A 94 7.14 -0.20 -9.25
CA ILE A 94 6.89 0.68 -8.11
C ILE A 94 5.67 1.53 -8.47
N ILE A 95 4.65 1.47 -7.62
CA ILE A 95 3.41 2.20 -7.78
C ILE A 95 3.39 3.31 -6.74
N TYR A 96 3.40 4.55 -7.22
CA TYR A 96 3.24 5.75 -6.41
C TYR A 96 2.07 6.54 -6.98
N ASN A 97 0.87 6.18 -6.54
CA ASN A 97 -0.37 6.75 -7.03
C ASN A 97 -0.93 7.70 -5.99
N PHE A 98 -1.27 8.92 -6.43
CA PHE A 98 -1.93 9.94 -5.60
C PHE A 98 -1.08 10.40 -4.40
N PRO A 99 -0.01 11.18 -4.62
CA PRO A 99 0.63 11.90 -3.52
C PRO A 99 -0.42 12.75 -2.82
N HIS A 100 -0.87 12.29 -1.65
CA HIS A 100 -1.85 13.01 -0.83
C HIS A 100 -1.15 14.19 -0.19
N ALA A 101 -1.78 15.37 -0.14
CA ALA A 101 -1.22 16.56 0.51
C ALA A 101 -1.03 16.43 2.04
N GLY A 102 -1.37 15.25 2.61
CA GLY A 102 -1.53 15.04 4.04
C GLY A 102 -2.82 15.67 4.58
N PHE A 103 -3.30 15.15 5.70
CA PHE A 103 -4.37 15.78 6.47
C PHE A 103 -4.23 15.48 7.96
N ASN A 104 -4.68 16.40 8.80
CA ASN A 104 -4.64 16.27 10.26
C ASN A 104 -6.04 15.96 10.81
N GLY A 105 -6.51 14.72 10.64
CA GLY A 105 -7.81 14.29 11.15
C GLY A 105 -8.43 13.17 10.32
N ARG A 106 -9.76 13.07 10.29
CA ARG A 106 -10.48 12.08 9.48
C ARG A 106 -10.56 12.48 8.02
N GLU A 107 -10.41 11.52 7.11
CA GLU A 107 -10.47 11.74 5.66
C GLU A 107 -11.80 12.36 5.20
N SER A 108 -12.90 12.07 5.91
CA SER A 108 -14.23 12.60 5.61
C SER A 108 -14.38 14.10 5.92
N ASN A 109 -13.38 14.72 6.56
CA ASN A 109 -13.41 16.13 6.90
C ASN A 109 -12.51 16.95 5.96
N ALA A 110 -13.12 17.61 4.97
CA ALA A 110 -12.39 18.45 4.02
C ALA A 110 -11.59 19.61 4.65
N SER A 111 -11.89 20.00 5.89
CA SER A 111 -11.15 21.07 6.60
C SER A 111 -9.81 20.64 7.19
N VAL A 112 -9.46 19.34 7.14
CA VAL A 112 -8.20 18.84 7.68
C VAL A 112 -7.12 18.62 6.63
N ILE A 113 -7.42 18.84 5.35
CA ILE A 113 -6.46 18.76 4.24
C ILE A 113 -5.43 19.90 4.40
N MET A 114 -4.14 19.55 4.42
CA MET A 114 -3.02 20.50 4.51
C MET A 114 -2.70 21.17 3.17
#